data_AF-A0A3M1EZ25-F1
#
_entry.id   AF-A0A3M1EZ25-F1
#
_cell.length_a   1.000
_cell.length_b   1.000
_cell.length_c   1.000
_cell.angle_alpha   90.00
_cell.angle_beta   90.00
_cell.angle_gamma   90.00
#
_symmetry.space_group_name_H-M   'P 1'
#
loop_
_entity.id
_entity.type
_entity.pdbx_description
1 polymer ?
#
loop_
_entity_poly.entity_id
_entity_poly.type
_entity_poly.pdbx_seq_one_letter_code
_entity_poly.pdbx_strand_id
1 'polypeptide(L)'
;MRSYQTWTMGITFLLLLVGLALAGCQPVQTQPASSPTAVPAPAIPEARIEINADGIVVPADFPGGIVSVTVKNNDSKDLDVGFERLREGHSIAEVKPLLDDVMANFDALDEATSDMGSFNPLPAGGEQELIMDFRTGEFFVYSTDHSEGAPIPGASYLFGSFAAKEMVGTVEPQADVVVGLHDFAYDMPDEIKAGEQLWEFKNEGDQ
;
A
#
# COMPACT_ATOMS: atom_id res chain seq x y z
N MET A 1 34.84 16.54 39.18
CA MET A 1 35.84 17.30 38.41
C MET A 1 37.03 16.39 38.12
N ARG A 2 37.10 15.82 36.92
CA ARG A 2 38.31 15.17 36.39
C ARG A 2 38.47 15.63 34.95
N SER A 3 39.62 16.21 34.68
CA SER A 3 40.04 16.82 33.43
C SER A 3 41.09 15.96 32.73
N TYR A 4 41.34 16.31 31.46
CA TYR A 4 42.38 15.84 30.53
C TYR A 4 42.00 14.51 29.83
N GLN A 5 42.24 14.33 28.52
CA GLN A 5 43.41 14.77 27.76
C GLN A 5 43.11 14.69 26.25
N THR A 6 43.32 15.81 25.55
CA THR A 6 43.32 15.93 24.08
C THR A 6 44.57 15.25 23.48
N TRP A 7 44.39 14.46 22.42
CA TRP A 7 45.48 14.04 21.53
C TRP A 7 45.20 14.54 20.11
N THR A 8 46.03 15.46 19.67
CA THR A 8 46.15 15.98 18.30
C THR A 8 47.55 15.62 17.82
N MET A 9 47.72 15.56 16.49
CA MET A 9 48.96 15.32 15.74
C MET A 9 49.35 13.84 15.63
N GLY A 10 49.69 13.29 14.48
CA GLY A 10 49.88 13.89 13.16
C GLY A 10 50.70 12.91 12.34
N ILE A 11 50.26 12.56 11.13
CA ILE A 11 51.09 11.85 10.14
C ILE A 11 50.75 12.45 8.77
N THR A 12 51.38 13.59 8.49
CA THR A 12 51.56 14.12 7.14
C THR A 12 52.97 13.71 6.69
N PHE A 13 53.13 13.46 5.39
CA PHE A 13 54.39 13.21 4.69
C PHE A 13 55.00 11.81 4.82
N LEU A 14 54.55 10.88 3.97
CA LEU A 14 55.44 9.85 3.43
C LEU A 14 55.00 9.47 2.00
N LEU A 15 55.97 9.50 1.08
CA LEU A 15 55.97 8.89 -0.26
C LEU A 15 55.35 9.69 -1.43
N LEU A 16 55.92 10.87 -1.65
CA LEU A 16 56.33 11.29 -3.00
C LEU A 16 57.48 10.35 -3.45
N LEU A 17 57.49 9.89 -4.70
CA LEU A 17 58.51 9.04 -5.38
C LEU A 17 58.31 7.50 -5.39
N VAL A 18 57.21 7.01 -5.96
CA VAL A 18 57.21 5.71 -6.66
C VAL A 18 56.37 5.81 -7.95
N GLY A 19 57.00 5.61 -9.11
CA GLY A 19 56.34 4.91 -10.22
C GLY A 19 55.97 5.69 -11.49
N LEU A 20 56.91 6.43 -12.08
CA LEU A 20 56.91 6.76 -13.52
C LEU A 20 57.05 5.46 -14.36
N ALA A 21 55.97 4.70 -14.61
CA ALA A 21 56.03 3.48 -15.44
C ALA A 21 54.68 2.98 -16.03
N LEU A 22 53.70 3.84 -16.32
CA LEU A 22 52.38 3.39 -16.83
C LEU A 22 51.84 4.22 -18.02
N ALA A 23 52.69 4.60 -18.97
CA ALA A 23 52.25 5.18 -20.24
C ALA A 23 52.30 4.10 -21.34
N GLY A 24 51.26 3.27 -21.48
CA GLY A 24 51.31 2.20 -22.49
C GLY A 24 50.03 1.43 -22.84
N CYS A 25 48.94 1.55 -22.08
CA CYS A 25 47.65 0.96 -22.45
C CYS A 25 46.54 1.96 -22.14
N GLN A 26 46.20 2.83 -23.10
CA GLN A 26 44.90 3.49 -23.03
C GLN A 26 43.85 2.44 -23.40
N PRO A 27 42.97 2.03 -22.46
CA PRO A 27 41.84 1.19 -22.82
C PRO A 27 41.03 1.95 -23.86
N VAL A 28 40.68 1.28 -24.96
CA VAL A 28 39.71 1.79 -25.92
C VAL A 28 38.44 2.09 -25.12
N GLN A 29 38.17 3.37 -24.92
CA GLN A 29 37.01 3.85 -24.20
C GLN A 29 35.81 3.60 -25.12
N THR A 30 35.25 2.40 -25.04
CA THR A 30 33.99 2.05 -25.69
C THR A 30 32.96 3.03 -25.19
N GLN A 31 32.58 3.96 -26.07
CA GLN A 31 31.51 4.92 -25.82
C GLN A 31 30.28 4.09 -25.41
N PRO A 32 29.78 4.26 -24.18
CA PRO A 32 28.64 3.48 -23.70
C PRO A 32 27.51 3.69 -24.70
N ALA A 33 27.01 2.58 -25.25
CA ALA A 33 25.85 2.59 -26.12
C ALA A 33 24.76 3.36 -25.37
N SER A 34 24.24 4.42 -25.99
CA SER A 34 23.14 5.19 -25.42
C SER A 34 22.05 4.23 -25.02
N SER A 35 21.80 4.11 -23.71
CA SER A 35 20.72 3.27 -23.21
C SER A 35 19.43 3.70 -23.91
N PRO A 36 18.63 2.76 -24.43
CA PRO A 36 17.35 3.10 -25.02
C PRO A 36 16.55 3.90 -23.99
N THR A 37 15.99 5.03 -24.43
CA THR A 37 15.09 5.84 -23.60
C THR A 37 13.96 4.96 -23.12
N ALA A 38 13.89 4.70 -21.81
CA ALA A 38 12.81 3.92 -21.22
C ALA A 38 11.48 4.62 -21.53
N VAL A 39 10.52 3.86 -22.07
CA VAL A 39 9.15 4.35 -22.20
C VAL A 39 8.61 4.51 -20.77
N PRO A 40 8.08 5.70 -20.40
CA PRO A 40 7.51 5.89 -19.07
C PRO A 40 6.34 4.92 -18.88
N ALA A 41 6.30 4.28 -17.71
CA ALA A 41 5.17 3.44 -17.34
C ALA A 41 3.88 4.26 -17.38
N PRO A 42 2.75 3.68 -17.81
CA PRO A 42 1.47 4.37 -17.72
C PRO A 42 1.19 4.73 -16.25
N ALA A 43 0.61 5.92 -16.04
CA ALA A 43 0.25 6.37 -14.71
C ALA A 43 -0.88 5.50 -14.15
N ILE A 44 -0.79 5.17 -12.86
CA ILE A 44 -1.84 4.46 -12.13
C ILE A 44 -3.02 5.43 -11.96
N PRO A 45 -4.26 5.06 -12.33
CA PRO A 45 -5.44 5.84 -12.00
C PRO A 45 -5.56 6.09 -10.49
N GLU A 46 -5.99 7.30 -10.12
CA GLU A 46 -6.15 7.71 -8.73
C GLU A 46 -7.64 7.87 -8.38
N ALA A 47 -8.02 7.51 -7.16
CA ALA A 47 -9.34 7.75 -6.60
C ALA A 47 -9.22 8.27 -5.16
N ARG A 48 -10.11 9.20 -4.77
CA ARG A 48 -10.16 9.74 -3.41
C ARG A 48 -11.49 9.42 -2.76
N ILE A 49 -11.44 8.83 -1.57
CA ILE A 49 -12.60 8.54 -0.73
C ILE A 49 -12.50 9.40 0.52
N GLU A 50 -13.61 10.00 0.93
CA GLU A 50 -13.68 10.83 2.14
C GLU A 50 -14.70 10.26 3.12
N ILE A 51 -14.25 10.00 4.34
CA ILE A 51 -15.10 9.53 5.43
C ILE A 51 -15.41 10.72 6.32
N ASN A 52 -16.69 11.07 6.42
CA ASN A 52 -17.22 12.15 7.25
C ASN A 52 -18.10 11.56 8.35
N ALA A 53 -18.43 12.36 9.36
CA ALA A 53 -19.25 11.92 10.49
C ALA A 53 -20.64 11.39 10.10
N ASP A 54 -21.17 11.80 8.93
CA ASP A 54 -22.50 11.44 8.43
C ASP A 54 -22.48 10.46 7.25
N GLY A 55 -21.31 10.08 6.73
CA GLY A 55 -21.22 9.11 5.64
C GLY A 55 -19.89 9.08 4.91
N ILE A 56 -19.82 8.17 3.93
CA ILE A 56 -18.67 7.96 3.07
C ILE A 56 -18.97 8.53 1.68
N VAL A 57 -18.08 9.40 1.20
CA VAL A 57 -18.14 9.99 -0.14
C VAL A 57 -17.17 9.24 -1.05
N VAL A 58 -17.71 8.64 -2.10
CA VAL A 58 -16.96 7.93 -3.14
C VAL A 58 -17.16 8.62 -4.49
N PRO A 59 -16.15 8.69 -5.37
CA PRO A 59 -16.30 9.26 -6.71
C PRO A 59 -17.37 8.52 -7.53
N ALA A 60 -18.17 9.27 -8.29
CA ALA A 60 -19.21 8.70 -9.13
C ALA A 60 -18.65 7.81 -10.27
N ASP A 61 -17.48 8.18 -10.78
CA ASP A 61 -16.76 7.48 -11.84
C ASP A 61 -15.51 6.82 -11.24
N PHE A 62 -15.71 5.69 -10.55
CA PHE A 62 -14.60 4.96 -9.95
C PHE A 62 -13.86 4.13 -11.02
N PRO A 63 -12.52 4.29 -11.17
CA PRO A 63 -11.75 3.56 -12.17
C PRO A 63 -11.66 2.07 -11.82
N GLY A 64 -11.68 1.19 -12.84
CA GLY A 64 -11.36 -0.22 -12.67
C GLY A 64 -9.90 -0.55 -12.97
N GLY A 65 -9.44 -1.67 -12.40
CA GLY A 65 -8.08 -2.18 -12.46
C GLY A 65 -7.24 -1.79 -11.25
N ILE A 66 -5.93 -1.71 -11.42
CA ILE A 66 -4.98 -1.21 -10.43
C ILE A 66 -5.21 0.29 -10.24
N VAL A 67 -5.67 0.66 -9.05
CA VAL A 67 -6.02 2.04 -8.68
C VAL A 67 -5.28 2.40 -7.39
N SER A 68 -4.66 3.58 -7.36
CA SER A 68 -4.23 4.22 -6.12
C SER A 68 -5.43 4.88 -5.47
N VAL A 69 -5.80 4.43 -4.26
CA VAL A 69 -6.92 4.95 -3.50
C VAL A 69 -6.39 5.67 -2.27
N THR A 70 -6.62 6.98 -2.20
CA THR A 70 -6.42 7.74 -0.97
C THR A 70 -7.71 7.82 -0.18
N VAL A 71 -7.67 7.39 1.08
CA VAL A 71 -8.78 7.55 2.02
C VAL A 71 -8.47 8.63 3.02
N LYS A 72 -9.36 9.63 3.09
CA LYS A 72 -9.30 10.71 4.06
C LYS A 72 -10.30 10.47 5.18
N ASN A 73 -9.81 10.46 6.42
CA ASN A 73 -10.67 10.51 7.59
C ASN A 73 -10.88 11.98 8.00
N ASN A 74 -12.09 12.50 7.79
CA ASN A 74 -12.51 13.83 8.24
C ASN A 74 -13.24 13.78 9.60
N ASP A 75 -13.40 12.60 10.21
CA ASP A 75 -13.90 12.47 11.56
C ASP A 75 -12.83 12.89 12.60
N SER A 76 -13.31 13.13 13.81
CA SER A 76 -12.55 13.38 15.03
C SER A 76 -12.02 12.12 15.71
N LYS A 77 -12.39 10.92 15.23
CA LYS A 77 -11.99 9.63 15.79
C LYS A 77 -11.12 8.84 14.82
N ASP A 78 -10.28 7.96 15.36
CA ASP A 78 -9.61 6.93 14.58
C ASP A 78 -10.65 5.92 14.11
N LEU A 79 -10.51 5.45 12.86
CA LEU A 79 -11.48 4.57 12.23
C LEU A 79 -10.82 3.29 11.74
N ASP A 80 -11.54 2.17 11.85
CA ASP A 80 -11.26 0.99 11.02
C ASP A 80 -12.03 1.13 9.72
N VAL A 81 -11.36 0.93 8.59
CA VAL A 81 -11.91 1.09 7.24
C VAL A 81 -11.69 -0.18 6.45
N GLY A 82 -12.73 -0.76 5.89
CA GLY A 82 -12.64 -1.97 5.06
C GLY A 82 -13.17 -1.75 3.65
N PHE A 83 -12.60 -2.49 2.71
CA PHE A 83 -12.98 -2.52 1.30
C PHE A 83 -13.47 -3.90 0.93
N GLU A 84 -14.66 -3.96 0.36
CA GLU A 84 -15.32 -5.23 0.06
C GLU A 84 -15.76 -5.24 -1.39
N ARG A 85 -15.54 -6.38 -2.04
CA ARG A 85 -16.14 -6.68 -3.35
C ARG A 85 -17.36 -7.54 -3.15
N LEU A 86 -18.45 -7.18 -3.81
CA LEU A 86 -19.64 -8.00 -3.85
C LEU A 86 -19.42 -9.24 -4.73
N ARG A 87 -19.78 -10.43 -4.24
CA ARG A 87 -19.74 -11.65 -5.03
C ARG A 87 -20.89 -11.71 -6.02
N GLU A 88 -20.69 -12.49 -7.09
CA GLU A 88 -21.72 -12.68 -8.11
C GLU A 88 -23.01 -13.25 -7.49
N GLY A 89 -24.15 -12.67 -7.88
CA GLY A 89 -25.47 -13.08 -7.37
C GLY A 89 -25.93 -12.37 -6.10
N HIS A 90 -25.05 -11.61 -5.44
CA HIS A 90 -25.41 -10.77 -4.30
C HIS A 90 -25.63 -9.31 -4.72
N SER A 91 -26.32 -8.55 -3.87
CA SER A 91 -26.63 -7.13 -4.05
C SER A 91 -26.22 -6.30 -2.83
N ILE A 92 -25.91 -5.01 -3.05
CA ILE A 92 -25.65 -4.04 -1.98
C ILE A 92 -26.82 -3.94 -0.99
N ALA A 93 -28.06 -4.06 -1.49
CA ALA A 93 -29.26 -4.01 -0.66
C ALA A 93 -29.36 -5.18 0.33
N GLU A 94 -28.81 -6.35 -0.02
CA GLU A 94 -28.74 -7.52 0.86
C GLU A 94 -27.62 -7.38 1.90
N VAL A 95 -26.47 -6.83 1.51
CA VAL A 95 -25.30 -6.71 2.40
C VAL A 95 -25.48 -5.59 3.43
N LYS A 96 -26.04 -4.44 3.03
CA LYS A 96 -26.17 -3.28 3.93
C LYS A 96 -26.77 -3.61 5.31
N PRO A 97 -27.90 -4.33 5.45
CA PRO A 97 -28.44 -4.67 6.76
C PRO A 97 -27.57 -5.64 7.58
N LEU A 98 -26.69 -6.43 6.94
CA LEU A 98 -25.79 -7.34 7.65
C LEU A 98 -24.73 -6.58 8.47
N LEU A 99 -24.38 -5.37 8.03
CA LEU A 99 -23.41 -4.50 8.71
C LEU A 99 -23.94 -3.91 10.04
N ASP A 100 -25.25 -4.00 10.32
CA ASP A 100 -25.81 -3.54 11.60
C ASP A 100 -25.29 -4.38 12.78
N ASP A 101 -24.88 -5.63 12.53
CA ASP A 101 -24.21 -6.50 13.50
C ASP A 101 -23.26 -7.48 12.76
N VAL A 102 -22.08 -6.97 12.38
CA VAL A 102 -21.07 -7.75 11.64
C VAL A 102 -20.72 -9.07 12.33
N MET A 103 -20.64 -9.08 13.66
CA MET A 103 -20.27 -10.29 14.40
C MET A 103 -21.38 -11.35 14.36
N ALA A 104 -22.65 -10.94 14.45
CA ALA A 104 -23.77 -11.87 14.32
C ALA A 104 -23.99 -12.35 12.88
N ASN A 105 -23.58 -11.55 11.89
CA ASN A 105 -23.83 -11.80 10.46
C ASN A 105 -22.57 -12.19 9.68
N PHE A 106 -21.47 -12.52 10.36
CA PHE A 106 -20.16 -12.74 9.74
C PHE A 106 -20.22 -13.76 8.60
N ASP A 107 -20.81 -14.93 8.83
CA ASP A 107 -20.90 -15.99 7.81
C ASP A 107 -21.69 -15.53 6.56
N ALA A 108 -22.74 -14.74 6.75
CA ALA A 108 -23.55 -14.21 5.65
C ALA A 108 -22.82 -13.08 4.89
N LEU A 109 -22.01 -12.29 5.59
CA LEU A 109 -21.13 -11.30 4.97
C LEU A 109 -20.05 -12.01 4.13
N ASP A 110 -19.37 -13.00 4.68
CA ASP A 110 -18.32 -13.77 4.00
C ASP A 110 -18.84 -14.51 2.75
N GLU A 111 -20.07 -15.05 2.81
CA GLU A 111 -20.73 -15.63 1.65
C GLU A 111 -21.05 -14.59 0.57
N ALA A 112 -21.39 -13.35 0.96
CA ALA A 112 -21.82 -12.31 0.02
C ALA A 112 -20.68 -11.45 -0.53
N THR A 113 -19.54 -11.38 0.16
CA THR A 113 -18.46 -10.44 -0.13
C THR A 113 -17.09 -11.10 -0.16
N SER A 114 -16.11 -10.36 -0.67
CA SER A 114 -14.71 -10.71 -0.62
C SER A 114 -13.96 -9.50 -0.10
N ASP A 115 -13.28 -9.67 1.03
CA ASP A 115 -12.40 -8.64 1.58
C ASP A 115 -11.28 -8.34 0.58
N MET A 116 -11.00 -7.06 0.39
CA MET A 116 -9.96 -6.58 -0.51
C MET A 116 -8.81 -5.90 0.24
N GLY A 117 -9.02 -5.52 1.50
CA GLY A 117 -8.04 -4.79 2.30
C GLY A 117 -8.69 -3.78 3.24
N SER A 118 -7.90 -3.32 4.21
CA SER A 118 -8.37 -2.42 5.26
C SER A 118 -7.29 -1.49 5.79
N PHE A 119 -7.73 -0.44 6.48
CA PHE A 119 -6.92 0.37 7.37
C PHE A 119 -7.38 0.14 8.82
N ASN A 120 -6.46 -0.21 9.70
CA ASN A 120 -6.73 -0.47 11.11
C ASN A 120 -5.53 0.01 11.96
N PRO A 121 -5.51 1.26 12.46
CA PRO A 121 -6.48 2.33 12.21
C PRO A 121 -6.11 3.25 11.02
N LEU A 122 -7.12 3.94 10.51
CA LEU A 122 -6.99 5.22 9.80
C LEU A 122 -7.13 6.39 10.80
N PRO A 123 -6.05 7.14 11.10
CA PRO A 123 -6.07 8.16 12.16
C PRO A 123 -7.06 9.29 11.93
N ALA A 124 -7.58 9.87 13.02
CA ALA A 124 -8.44 11.06 13.03
C ALA A 124 -7.78 12.23 12.29
N GLY A 125 -8.48 12.82 11.33
CA GLY A 125 -7.93 13.88 10.48
C GLY A 125 -6.75 13.44 9.60
N GLY A 126 -6.42 12.15 9.55
CA GLY A 126 -5.34 11.55 8.77
C GLY A 126 -5.75 11.21 7.33
N GLU A 127 -4.79 10.76 6.53
CA GLU A 127 -5.04 10.13 5.24
C GLU A 127 -4.04 8.99 5.04
N GLN A 128 -4.48 7.94 4.35
CA GLN A 128 -3.65 6.81 3.96
C GLN A 128 -3.97 6.41 2.52
N GLU A 129 -2.99 5.81 1.87
CA GLU A 129 -3.07 5.36 0.49
C GLU A 129 -2.88 3.84 0.44
N LEU A 130 -3.63 3.19 -0.45
CA LEU A 130 -3.39 1.82 -0.86
C LEU A 130 -3.51 1.69 -2.39
N ILE A 131 -2.85 0.70 -2.96
CA ILE A 131 -3.00 0.35 -4.37
C ILE A 131 -3.70 -1.01 -4.43
N MET A 132 -4.83 -1.08 -5.14
CA MET A 132 -5.69 -2.26 -5.17
C MET A 132 -6.24 -2.52 -6.57
N ASP A 133 -6.49 -3.79 -6.89
CA ASP A 133 -7.07 -4.24 -8.15
C ASP A 133 -8.61 -4.30 -8.09
N PHE A 134 -9.26 -3.25 -8.56
CA PHE A 134 -10.71 -3.16 -8.70
C PHE A 134 -11.16 -3.72 -10.05
N ARG A 135 -11.34 -5.04 -10.12
CA ARG A 135 -12.02 -5.66 -11.27
C ARG A 135 -13.39 -5.02 -11.52
N THR A 136 -13.97 -5.20 -12.70
CA THR A 136 -15.33 -4.72 -12.92
C THR A 136 -16.31 -5.39 -11.94
N GLY A 137 -17.25 -4.62 -11.40
CA GLY A 137 -18.20 -5.09 -10.39
C GLY A 137 -18.71 -4.01 -9.44
N GLU A 138 -19.43 -4.46 -8.42
CA GLU A 138 -19.94 -3.64 -7.32
C GLU A 138 -19.07 -3.81 -6.08
N PHE A 139 -18.86 -2.71 -5.38
CA PHE A 139 -17.96 -2.60 -4.24
C PHE A 139 -18.61 -1.75 -3.16
N PHE A 140 -18.10 -1.88 -1.94
CA PHE A 140 -18.39 -0.92 -0.90
C PHE A 140 -17.18 -0.71 0.01
N VAL A 141 -17.17 0.46 0.62
CA VAL A 141 -16.32 0.80 1.75
C VAL A 141 -17.21 0.91 2.97
N TYR A 142 -16.74 0.37 4.09
CA TYR A 142 -17.35 0.61 5.39
C TYR A 142 -16.34 1.21 6.35
N SER A 143 -16.83 1.87 7.38
CA SER A 143 -15.99 2.30 8.49
C SER A 143 -16.69 2.20 9.84
N THR A 144 -15.93 1.90 10.88
CA THR A 144 -16.38 1.89 12.27
C THR A 144 -15.35 2.63 13.15
N ASP A 145 -15.77 3.06 14.33
CA ASP A 145 -14.84 3.54 15.36
C ASP A 145 -13.76 2.47 15.62
N HIS A 146 -12.49 2.86 15.61
CA HIS A 146 -11.37 1.96 15.89
C HIS A 146 -11.40 1.44 17.32
N SER A 147 -11.02 0.18 17.51
CA SER A 147 -10.77 -0.40 18.84
C SER A 147 -9.54 -1.29 18.86
N GLU A 148 -8.70 -1.12 19.88
CA GLU A 148 -7.47 -1.93 20.13
C GLU A 148 -7.76 -3.41 20.51
N GLY A 149 -9.02 -3.86 20.40
CA GLY A 149 -9.49 -5.13 20.95
C GLY A 149 -10.45 -5.86 20.01
N ALA A 150 -11.28 -6.72 20.60
CA ALA A 150 -12.33 -7.38 19.83
C ALA A 150 -13.31 -6.33 19.25
N PRO A 151 -13.91 -6.59 18.07
CA PRO A 151 -14.91 -5.72 17.49
C PRO A 151 -15.99 -5.35 18.51
N ILE A 152 -16.37 -4.08 18.55
CA ILE A 152 -17.36 -3.57 19.49
C ILE A 152 -18.74 -4.13 19.08
N PRO A 153 -19.42 -4.93 19.94
CA PRO A 153 -20.74 -5.44 19.61
C PRO A 153 -21.75 -4.30 19.41
N GLY A 154 -22.49 -4.33 18.31
CA GLY A 154 -23.44 -3.28 17.95
C GLY A 154 -22.80 -1.94 17.56
N ALA A 155 -21.53 -1.95 17.14
CA ALA A 155 -20.90 -0.76 16.57
C ALA A 155 -21.68 -0.25 15.35
N SER A 156 -21.75 1.07 15.20
CA SER A 156 -22.36 1.69 14.03
C SER A 156 -21.35 1.71 12.89
N TYR A 157 -21.77 1.21 11.73
CA TYR A 157 -20.97 1.26 10.51
C TYR A 157 -21.46 2.37 9.59
N LEU A 158 -20.53 3.20 9.10
CA LEU A 158 -20.77 4.01 7.92
C LEU A 158 -20.56 3.15 6.67
N PHE A 159 -21.25 3.52 5.59
CA PHE A 159 -21.29 2.71 4.37
C PHE A 159 -21.30 3.60 3.13
N GLY A 160 -20.48 3.28 2.14
CA GLY A 160 -20.48 3.89 0.81
C GLY A 160 -20.28 2.83 -0.27
N SER A 161 -21.19 2.75 -1.24
CA SER A 161 -21.11 1.81 -2.36
C SER A 161 -20.68 2.49 -3.65
N PHE A 162 -19.99 1.76 -4.52
CA PHE A 162 -19.56 2.23 -5.84
C PHE A 162 -19.42 1.06 -6.82
N ALA A 163 -19.19 1.38 -8.08
CA ALA A 163 -18.98 0.38 -9.12
C ALA A 163 -17.82 0.78 -10.03
N ALA A 164 -16.91 -0.17 -10.28
CA ALA A 164 -15.91 -0.05 -11.33
C ALA A 164 -16.50 -0.60 -12.63
N LYS A 165 -16.79 0.28 -13.58
CA LYS A 165 -17.50 -0.09 -14.83
C LYS A 165 -16.55 -0.43 -15.97
N GLU A 166 -15.36 0.14 -15.98
CA GLU A 166 -14.38 0.00 -17.05
C GLU A 166 -12.98 -0.18 -16.47
N MET A 167 -12.20 -1.09 -17.08
CA MET A 167 -10.81 -1.32 -16.73
C MET A 167 -9.93 -0.26 -17.39
N VAL A 168 -9.31 0.60 -16.59
CA VAL A 168 -8.44 1.68 -17.06
C VAL A 168 -6.99 1.52 -16.59
N GLY A 169 -6.76 0.93 -15.41
CA GLY A 169 -5.42 0.64 -14.89
C GLY A 169 -5.11 -0.85 -14.96
N THR A 170 -4.47 -1.36 -16.00
CA THR A 170 -4.18 -2.80 -16.11
C THR A 170 -2.73 -3.16 -15.89
N VAL A 171 -1.87 -2.16 -15.67
CA VAL A 171 -0.44 -2.35 -15.47
C VAL A 171 -0.16 -2.37 -13.97
N GLU A 172 0.28 -3.52 -13.48
CA GLU A 172 0.79 -3.65 -12.12
C GLU A 172 2.05 -2.79 -11.95
N PRO A 173 2.16 -2.02 -10.86
CA PRO A 173 3.37 -1.29 -10.56
C PRO A 173 4.51 -2.27 -10.25
N GLN A 174 5.73 -1.87 -10.61
CA GLN A 174 6.90 -2.63 -10.23
C GLN A 174 7.19 -2.40 -8.74
N ALA A 175 7.02 -3.43 -7.92
CA ALA A 175 7.35 -3.36 -6.49
C ALA A 175 8.86 -3.24 -6.25
N ASP A 176 9.22 -2.49 -5.21
CA ASP A 176 10.60 -2.39 -4.70
C ASP A 176 10.95 -3.59 -3.81
N VAL A 177 9.94 -4.08 -3.09
CA VAL A 177 10.05 -5.21 -2.16
C VAL A 177 8.92 -6.20 -2.44
N VAL A 178 9.26 -7.48 -2.54
CA VAL A 178 8.30 -8.58 -2.65
C VAL A 178 8.45 -9.47 -1.42
N VAL A 179 7.34 -9.77 -0.76
CA VAL A 179 7.26 -10.66 0.39
C VAL A 179 6.40 -11.86 0.04
N GLY A 180 6.95 -13.06 0.12
CA GLY A 180 6.20 -14.30 -0.02
C GLY A 180 5.54 -14.69 1.30
N LEU A 181 4.28 -15.12 1.27
CA LEU A 181 3.59 -15.71 2.41
C LEU A 181 3.34 -17.19 2.09
N HIS A 182 3.90 -18.06 2.92
CA HIS A 182 3.78 -19.51 2.79
C HIS A 182 3.42 -20.11 4.15
N ASP A 183 2.21 -20.65 4.31
CA ASP A 183 1.81 -21.40 5.51
C ASP A 183 2.23 -20.73 6.83
N PHE A 184 1.81 -19.47 7.03
CA PHE A 184 2.13 -18.63 8.21
C PHE A 184 3.61 -18.20 8.35
N ALA A 185 4.45 -18.42 7.35
CA ALA A 185 5.80 -17.90 7.26
C ALA A 185 5.88 -16.75 6.23
N TYR A 186 6.81 -15.82 6.47
CA TYR A 186 7.14 -14.73 5.57
C TYR A 186 8.52 -14.95 4.98
N ASP A 187 8.63 -14.97 3.65
CA ASP A 187 9.88 -14.90 2.93
C ASP A 187 10.23 -13.43 2.69
N MET A 188 11.16 -12.92 3.49
CA MET A 188 11.58 -11.52 3.49
C MET A 188 12.90 -11.38 2.73
N PRO A 189 13.12 -10.29 1.98
CA PRO A 189 14.41 -10.06 1.34
C PRO A 189 15.51 -9.86 2.39
N ASP A 190 16.73 -10.31 2.06
CA ASP A 190 17.92 -10.16 2.92
C ASP A 190 18.27 -8.69 3.19
N GLU A 191 17.91 -7.79 2.26
CA GLU A 191 18.18 -6.35 2.34
C GLU A 191 16.93 -5.55 1.96
N ILE A 192 16.62 -4.54 2.78
CA ILE A 192 15.57 -3.55 2.52
C ILE A 192 16.24 -2.18 2.43
N LYS A 193 15.98 -1.44 1.34
CA LYS A 193 16.56 -0.11 1.16
C LYS A 193 15.91 0.87 2.14
N ALA A 194 16.63 1.92 2.52
CA ALA A 194 16.03 3.02 3.25
C ALA A 194 15.21 3.91 2.30
N GLY A 195 14.07 4.42 2.78
CA GLY A 195 13.20 5.33 2.04
C GLY A 195 11.80 4.76 1.79
N GLU A 196 11.00 5.52 1.05
CA GLU A 196 9.70 5.10 0.53
C GLU A 196 9.89 3.94 -0.44
N GLN A 197 9.05 2.91 -0.31
CA GLN A 197 9.12 1.68 -1.08
C GLN A 197 7.70 1.20 -1.35
N LEU A 198 7.49 0.65 -2.55
CA LEU A 198 6.29 -0.11 -2.87
C LEU A 198 6.51 -1.58 -2.50
N TRP A 199 5.61 -2.11 -1.68
CA TRP A 199 5.64 -3.49 -1.20
C TRP A 199 4.55 -4.32 -1.87
N GLU A 200 4.93 -5.49 -2.36
CA GLU A 200 4.01 -6.51 -2.88
C GLU A 200 4.04 -7.72 -1.93
N PHE A 201 2.87 -8.16 -1.50
CA PHE A 201 2.70 -9.35 -0.67
C PHE A 201 2.04 -10.45 -1.51
N LYS A 202 2.71 -11.60 -1.65
CA LYS A 202 2.22 -12.75 -2.42
C LYS A 202 1.86 -13.87 -1.47
N ASN A 203 0.56 -14.18 -1.35
CA ASN A 203 0.17 -15.42 -0.68
C ASN A 203 0.30 -16.59 -1.68
N GLU A 204 1.28 -17.45 -1.43
CA GLU A 204 1.58 -18.64 -2.23
C GLU A 204 1.27 -19.94 -1.46
N GLY A 205 0.65 -19.83 -0.27
CA GLY A 205 0.14 -20.97 0.49
C GLY A 205 -1.23 -21.45 0.01
N ASP A 206 -1.64 -22.64 0.48
CA ASP A 206 -2.94 -23.25 0.16
C ASP A 206 -4.08 -22.77 1.09
N GLN A 207 -3.81 -21.78 1.95
CA GLN A 207 -4.73 -21.29 2.99
C GLN A 207 -5.69 -20.22 2.46
#